data_AF-A0A6A6IE06-F1
#
_entry.id   AF-A0A6A6IE06-F1
#
_cell.length_a   1.000
_cell.length_b   1.000
_cell.length_c   1.000
_cell.angle_alpha   90.00
_cell.angle_beta   90.00
_cell.angle_gamma   90.00
#
_symmetry.space_group_name_H-M   'P 1'
#
loop_
_entity.id
_entity.type
_entity.pdbx_description
1 polymer ?
#
loop_
_entity_poly.entity_id
_entity_poly.type
_entity_poly.pdbx_seq_one_letter_code
_entity_poly.pdbx_strand_id
1 'polypeptide(L)'
;MDALPEELIDNIISFVDHRFTLAILARTSRQLYRLATPWLYGHVTFPSQTNPAVFSTRLHHVASFLIRRPDLAAIVEEVTVDQPLRPVDEFRVFDCDELLDLDEVVSVAVDALATKGITDSSMVYYLRRNGDDAWLALLLAHLPNLKRLRRIVQMRAGDDYTRFVGLPPRKQPFTPLEKLMLVGPVGLGGSLQSGRRAIPTRTLMVEPDAPTLDDDVDMERRSMIHVVPHLHALKPKALYIYNMYTDDNVIPDIPFTRSDLESMKRRMADTPEWLWLPTKHLEMRRVSLQDEDVCTLLRECREVETIIFEHEGRSDLDIRRVALMLELHKDTLTRLLLNTFKSSGTPGIVCLRELTALKHLKIASTFIVDPGMNISRLLPPNITTLSIVKPRHQSIFLCSPIAAFLAVWQQFTPYLELVELEGWFALTGVYRGMVQCISAAEASGVELRIIENADIELPGTDIIRPGTEGGWGMEEDDYWPSRCSQTKRRPPQPYEPKRRRRLLDLNALKRIEGHELAAVIARAWGASHSS
;
A
#
# COMPACT_ATOMS: atom_id res chain seq x y z
N MET A 1 -4.36 -33.79 -29.65
CA MET A 1 -3.50 -32.99 -28.75
C MET A 1 -2.38 -33.83 -28.15
N ASP A 2 -2.52 -35.16 -28.16
CA ASP A 2 -1.57 -36.13 -27.58
C ASP A 2 -0.13 -36.08 -28.14
N ALA A 3 0.11 -35.31 -29.21
CA ALA A 3 1.43 -35.13 -29.82
C ALA A 3 2.20 -33.90 -29.31
N LEU A 4 1.58 -33.01 -28.51
CA LEU A 4 2.25 -31.82 -27.99
C LEU A 4 2.86 -32.10 -26.59
N PRO A 5 4.10 -31.65 -26.32
CA PRO A 5 4.68 -31.69 -24.98
C PRO A 5 3.83 -30.90 -23.97
N GLU A 6 3.75 -31.39 -22.72
CA GLU A 6 2.92 -30.79 -21.69
C GLU A 6 3.37 -29.39 -21.31
N GLU A 7 4.67 -29.13 -21.34
CA GLU A 7 5.27 -27.84 -21.05
C GLU A 7 4.80 -26.78 -22.06
N LEU A 8 4.62 -27.19 -23.32
CA LEU A 8 4.11 -26.29 -24.35
C LEU A 8 2.62 -26.02 -24.16
N ILE A 9 1.84 -27.04 -23.78
CA ILE A 9 0.41 -26.88 -23.48
C ILE A 9 0.22 -25.98 -22.26
N ASP A 10 0.99 -26.19 -21.19
CA ASP A 10 0.96 -25.37 -19.98
C ASP A 10 1.35 -23.91 -20.29
N ASN A 11 2.40 -23.71 -21.09
CA ASN A 11 2.77 -22.38 -21.56
C ASN A 11 1.64 -21.72 -22.35
N ILE A 12 0.95 -22.44 -23.24
CA ILE A 12 -0.23 -21.89 -23.95
C ILE A 12 -1.35 -21.52 -22.97
N ILE A 13 -1.63 -22.38 -21.99
CA ILE A 13 -2.65 -22.15 -20.96
C ILE A 13 -2.30 -20.91 -20.12
N SER A 14 -1.02 -20.66 -19.84
CA SER A 14 -0.56 -19.49 -19.09
C SER A 14 -0.93 -18.15 -19.73
N PHE A 15 -1.16 -18.13 -21.05
CA PHE A 15 -1.63 -16.94 -21.78
C PHE A 15 -3.16 -16.81 -21.83
N VAL A 16 -3.91 -17.73 -21.22
CA VAL A 16 -5.38 -17.70 -21.21
C VAL A 16 -5.87 -16.91 -20.00
N ASP A 17 -6.07 -15.61 -20.17
CA ASP A 17 -6.51 -14.72 -19.08
C ASP A 17 -7.95 -14.99 -18.62
N HIS A 18 -8.79 -15.53 -19.49
CA HIS A 18 -10.22 -15.63 -19.24
C HIS A 18 -10.58 -16.95 -18.53
N ARG A 19 -11.01 -16.85 -17.26
CA ARG A 19 -11.33 -18.02 -16.42
C ARG A 19 -12.38 -18.96 -16.99
N PHE A 20 -13.37 -18.43 -17.71
CA PHE A 20 -14.37 -19.29 -18.35
C PHE A 20 -13.72 -20.17 -19.43
N THR A 21 -12.72 -19.66 -20.15
CA THR A 21 -11.95 -20.43 -21.13
C THR A 21 -11.13 -21.50 -20.43
N LEU A 22 -10.45 -21.16 -19.33
CA LEU A 22 -9.74 -22.14 -18.48
C LEU A 22 -10.68 -23.24 -17.96
N ALA A 23 -11.89 -22.88 -17.53
CA ALA A 23 -12.89 -23.83 -17.06
C ALA A 23 -13.39 -24.76 -18.19
N ILE A 24 -13.55 -24.24 -19.41
CA ILE A 24 -13.85 -25.07 -20.59
C ILE A 24 -12.69 -26.02 -20.87
N LEU A 25 -11.44 -25.51 -20.92
CA LEU A 25 -10.25 -26.32 -21.17
C LEU A 25 -10.11 -27.44 -20.13
N ALA A 26 -10.33 -27.14 -18.85
CA ALA A 26 -10.28 -28.14 -17.80
C ALA A 26 -11.33 -29.25 -17.97
N ARG A 27 -12.41 -29.01 -18.70
CA ARG A 27 -13.50 -29.97 -18.93
C ARG A 27 -13.34 -30.81 -20.21
N THR A 28 -12.44 -30.45 -21.12
CA THR A 28 -12.32 -31.14 -22.43
C THR A 28 -11.49 -32.43 -22.36
N SER A 29 -10.48 -32.51 -21.49
CA SER A 29 -9.67 -33.73 -21.32
C SER A 29 -9.04 -33.82 -19.93
N ARG A 30 -8.61 -35.02 -19.52
CA ARG A 30 -7.90 -35.21 -18.23
C ARG A 30 -6.55 -34.50 -18.19
N GLN A 31 -5.83 -34.46 -19.32
CA GLN A 31 -4.56 -33.76 -19.43
C GLN A 31 -4.76 -32.26 -19.24
N LEU A 32 -5.73 -31.67 -19.95
CA LEU A 32 -6.07 -30.25 -19.82
C LEU A 32 -6.68 -29.92 -18.46
N TYR A 33 -7.44 -30.84 -17.84
CA TYR A 33 -7.84 -30.69 -16.44
C TYR A 33 -6.63 -30.51 -15.54
N ARG A 34 -5.64 -31.42 -15.62
CA ARG A 34 -4.44 -31.34 -14.77
C ARG A 34 -3.63 -30.07 -15.00
N LEU A 35 -3.44 -29.67 -16.25
CA LEU A 35 -2.65 -28.48 -16.62
C LEU A 35 -3.39 -27.17 -16.35
N ALA A 36 -4.70 -27.08 -16.62
CA ALA A 36 -5.47 -25.85 -16.46
C ALA A 36 -5.96 -25.60 -15.02
N THR A 37 -6.07 -26.64 -14.18
CA THR A 37 -6.55 -26.50 -12.80
C THR A 37 -5.72 -25.51 -11.97
N PRO A 38 -4.37 -25.55 -12.00
CA PRO A 38 -3.56 -24.55 -11.32
C PRO A 38 -3.82 -23.11 -11.75
N TRP A 39 -3.99 -22.88 -13.05
CA TRP A 39 -4.32 -21.56 -13.58
C TRP A 39 -5.74 -21.12 -13.24
N LEU A 40 -6.68 -22.06 -13.19
CA LEU A 40 -8.09 -21.76 -12.92
C LEU A 40 -8.34 -21.38 -11.45
N TYR A 41 -7.67 -22.06 -10.52
CA TYR A 41 -7.89 -21.89 -9.07
C TYR A 41 -6.76 -21.15 -8.35
N GLY A 42 -5.56 -21.05 -8.94
CA GLY A 42 -4.41 -20.37 -8.32
C GLY A 42 -4.70 -18.92 -7.94
N HIS A 43 -5.57 -18.27 -8.71
CA HIS A 43 -6.13 -16.97 -8.38
C HIS A 43 -7.64 -17.10 -8.16
N VAL A 44 -8.17 -16.57 -7.06
CA VAL A 44 -9.61 -16.48 -6.78
C VAL A 44 -9.99 -15.00 -6.73
N THR A 45 -10.83 -14.55 -7.66
CA THR A 45 -11.25 -13.14 -7.74
C THR A 45 -12.75 -13.01 -7.57
N PHE A 46 -13.12 -12.08 -6.70
CA PHE A 46 -14.49 -11.62 -6.48
C PHE A 46 -14.58 -10.17 -6.99
N PRO A 47 -14.84 -9.99 -8.31
CA PRO A 47 -14.87 -8.67 -8.92
C PRO A 47 -16.06 -7.87 -8.39
N SER A 48 -15.89 -6.55 -8.30
CA SER A 48 -16.95 -5.62 -7.87
C SER A 48 -18.24 -5.85 -8.65
N GLN A 49 -19.33 -6.18 -7.95
CA GLN A 49 -20.66 -6.34 -8.51
C GLN A 49 -21.53 -5.14 -8.19
N THR A 50 -22.32 -4.69 -9.16
CA THR A 50 -23.36 -3.69 -8.95
C THR A 50 -24.45 -4.17 -8.01
N ASN A 51 -24.72 -5.48 -8.01
CA ASN A 51 -25.63 -6.13 -7.08
C ASN A 51 -24.83 -6.87 -6.00
N PRO A 52 -24.80 -6.36 -4.77
CA PRO A 52 -24.09 -7.00 -3.67
C PRO A 52 -24.56 -8.45 -3.39
N ALA A 53 -25.83 -8.80 -3.64
CA ALA A 53 -26.32 -10.17 -3.42
C ALA A 53 -25.59 -11.21 -4.28
N VAL A 54 -25.19 -10.82 -5.49
CA VAL A 54 -24.43 -11.67 -6.41
C VAL A 54 -23.04 -11.95 -5.87
N PHE A 55 -22.43 -10.95 -5.21
CA PHE A 55 -21.12 -11.10 -4.56
C PHE A 55 -21.20 -12.10 -3.41
N SER A 56 -22.12 -11.90 -2.46
CA SER A 56 -22.29 -12.80 -1.30
C SER A 56 -22.54 -14.24 -1.76
N THR A 57 -23.46 -14.44 -2.69
CA THR A 57 -23.76 -15.77 -3.27
C THR A 57 -22.51 -16.42 -3.87
N ARG A 58 -21.73 -15.66 -4.66
CA ARG A 58 -20.51 -16.16 -5.28
C ARG A 58 -19.43 -16.48 -4.24
N LEU A 59 -19.24 -15.63 -3.24
CA LEU A 59 -18.32 -15.86 -2.14
C LEU A 59 -18.67 -17.15 -1.41
N HIS A 60 -19.95 -17.36 -1.09
CA HIS A 60 -20.42 -18.55 -0.40
C HIS A 60 -20.21 -19.82 -1.24
N HIS A 61 -20.57 -19.80 -2.52
CA HIS A 61 -20.37 -20.94 -3.42
C HIS A 61 -18.90 -21.31 -3.55
N VAL A 62 -18.02 -20.31 -3.74
CA VAL A 62 -16.58 -20.55 -3.88
C VAL A 62 -15.98 -21.03 -2.55
N ALA A 63 -16.34 -20.40 -1.43
CA ALA A 63 -15.88 -20.81 -0.11
C ALA A 63 -16.30 -22.25 0.21
N SER A 64 -17.59 -22.56 0.08
CA SER A 64 -18.14 -23.90 0.30
C SER A 64 -17.48 -24.95 -0.59
N PHE A 65 -17.27 -24.63 -1.87
CA PHE A 65 -16.62 -25.52 -2.83
C PHE A 65 -15.16 -25.81 -2.43
N LEU A 66 -14.37 -24.78 -2.10
CA LEU A 66 -12.96 -24.95 -1.74
C LEU A 66 -12.78 -25.64 -0.39
N ILE A 67 -13.66 -25.41 0.58
CA ILE A 67 -13.67 -26.12 1.86
C ILE A 67 -13.91 -27.63 1.64
N ARG A 68 -14.82 -27.98 0.73
CA ARG A 68 -15.10 -29.37 0.34
C ARG A 68 -14.00 -30.01 -0.52
N ARG A 69 -13.12 -29.20 -1.12
CA ARG A 69 -12.06 -29.63 -2.04
C ARG A 69 -10.70 -29.12 -1.57
N PRO A 70 -10.15 -29.70 -0.48
CA PRO A 70 -8.86 -29.28 0.07
C PRO A 70 -7.71 -29.43 -0.93
N ASP A 71 -7.83 -30.36 -1.89
CA ASP A 71 -6.90 -30.53 -3.01
C ASP A 71 -6.83 -29.28 -3.90
N LEU A 72 -7.98 -28.63 -4.17
CA LEU A 72 -8.05 -27.40 -4.95
C LEU A 72 -7.72 -26.17 -4.11
N ALA A 73 -8.15 -26.15 -2.85
CA ALA A 73 -7.83 -25.08 -1.90
C ALA A 73 -6.32 -24.93 -1.69
N ALA A 74 -5.58 -26.05 -1.69
CA ALA A 74 -4.12 -26.05 -1.64
C ALA A 74 -3.45 -25.44 -2.87
N ILE A 75 -4.17 -25.26 -3.99
CA ILE A 75 -3.60 -24.65 -5.20
C ILE A 75 -3.79 -23.13 -5.19
N VAL A 76 -4.70 -22.61 -4.36
CA VAL A 76 -4.99 -21.17 -4.30
C VAL A 76 -3.81 -20.42 -3.68
N GLU A 77 -3.17 -19.55 -4.47
CA GLU A 77 -2.05 -18.73 -4.04
C GLU A 77 -2.45 -17.25 -3.83
N GLU A 78 -3.50 -16.79 -4.51
CA GLU A 78 -3.97 -15.42 -4.43
C GLU A 78 -5.49 -15.32 -4.34
N VAL A 79 -5.98 -14.49 -3.42
CA VAL A 79 -7.39 -14.10 -3.31
C VAL A 79 -7.51 -12.59 -3.53
N THR A 80 -8.39 -12.18 -4.44
CA THR A 80 -8.74 -10.78 -4.71
C THR A 80 -10.21 -10.53 -4.44
N VAL A 81 -10.52 -9.56 -3.57
CA VAL A 81 -11.88 -9.14 -3.22
C VAL A 81 -12.01 -7.66 -3.60
N ASP A 82 -12.74 -7.35 -4.67
CA ASP A 82 -12.87 -5.99 -5.20
C ASP A 82 -14.14 -5.26 -4.74
N GLN A 83 -14.84 -5.80 -3.74
CA GLN A 83 -16.11 -5.29 -3.24
C GLN A 83 -16.03 -5.04 -1.73
N PRO A 84 -16.64 -3.96 -1.20
CA PRO A 84 -16.95 -3.88 0.23
C PRO A 84 -17.66 -5.14 0.69
N LEU A 85 -17.19 -5.70 1.80
CA LEU A 85 -17.96 -6.70 2.53
C LEU A 85 -19.14 -5.98 3.18
N ARG A 86 -20.27 -6.66 3.36
CA ARG A 86 -21.41 -6.05 4.03
C ARG A 86 -21.45 -6.42 5.51
N PRO A 87 -21.75 -5.45 6.40
CA PRO A 87 -21.99 -5.72 7.80
C PRO A 87 -23.24 -6.60 7.96
N VAL A 88 -23.25 -7.38 9.04
CA VAL A 88 -24.22 -8.45 9.32
C VAL A 88 -25.65 -7.92 9.49
N ASP A 89 -25.81 -6.64 9.80
CA ASP A 89 -27.10 -6.05 10.14
C ASP A 89 -27.94 -5.63 8.92
N GLU A 90 -27.36 -5.63 7.71
CA GLU A 90 -28.08 -5.30 6.45
C GLU A 90 -28.66 -6.51 5.71
N PHE A 91 -28.47 -7.74 6.21
CA PHE A 91 -28.82 -8.92 5.45
C PHE A 91 -30.32 -9.24 5.53
N ARG A 92 -30.95 -9.29 4.35
CA ARG A 92 -32.15 -10.11 4.16
C ARG A 92 -31.76 -11.56 4.41
N VAL A 93 -32.54 -12.26 5.24
CA VAL A 93 -32.55 -13.72 5.27
C VAL A 93 -32.78 -14.14 3.81
N PHE A 94 -31.74 -14.62 3.14
CA PHE A 94 -31.94 -15.27 1.85
C PHE A 94 -32.80 -16.50 2.12
N ASP A 95 -33.77 -16.77 1.26
CA ASP A 95 -34.43 -18.07 1.21
C ASP A 95 -33.34 -19.09 0.81
N CYS A 96 -32.63 -19.60 1.82
CA CYS A 96 -31.48 -20.50 1.70
C CYS A 96 -31.87 -21.91 1.22
N ASP A 97 -33.09 -22.10 0.71
CA ASP A 97 -33.55 -23.37 0.16
C ASP A 97 -32.69 -23.82 -1.04
N GLU A 98 -31.93 -22.91 -1.67
CA GLU A 98 -30.95 -23.24 -2.73
C GLU A 98 -29.56 -23.68 -2.21
N LEU A 99 -29.23 -23.44 -0.94
CA LEU A 99 -27.99 -23.90 -0.31
C LEU A 99 -28.25 -25.19 0.48
N LEU A 100 -28.78 -26.19 -0.21
CA LEU A 100 -28.80 -27.57 0.31
C LEU A 100 -27.36 -27.93 0.71
N ASP A 101 -27.19 -28.32 1.98
CA ASP A 101 -25.94 -28.64 2.69
C ASP A 101 -25.18 -27.50 3.38
N LEU A 102 -25.74 -26.30 3.56
CA LEU A 102 -25.04 -25.23 4.29
C LEU A 102 -24.65 -25.68 5.72
N ASP A 103 -25.53 -26.40 6.41
CA ASP A 103 -25.24 -26.91 7.75
C ASP A 103 -24.11 -27.93 7.76
N GLU A 104 -23.94 -28.73 6.70
CA GLU A 104 -22.82 -29.66 6.58
C GLU A 104 -21.51 -28.91 6.36
N VAL A 105 -21.50 -27.94 5.42
CA VAL A 105 -20.31 -27.11 5.16
C VAL A 105 -19.92 -26.32 6.41
N VAL A 106 -20.89 -25.69 7.07
CA VAL A 106 -20.66 -24.95 8.30
C VAL A 106 -20.21 -25.89 9.41
N SER A 107 -20.76 -27.10 9.55
CA SER A 107 -20.28 -28.07 10.55
C SER A 107 -18.84 -28.47 10.27
N VAL A 108 -18.49 -28.88 9.04
CA VAL A 108 -17.11 -29.26 8.68
C VAL A 108 -16.15 -28.10 8.89
N ALA A 109 -16.56 -26.90 8.50
CA ALA A 109 -15.82 -25.67 8.72
C ALA A 109 -15.61 -25.38 10.21
N VAL A 110 -16.66 -25.46 11.02
CA VAL A 110 -16.65 -25.21 12.45
C VAL A 110 -15.82 -26.26 13.16
N ASP A 111 -15.87 -27.52 12.77
CA ASP A 111 -15.04 -28.60 13.32
C ASP A 111 -13.56 -28.42 12.94
N ALA A 112 -13.28 -28.06 11.68
CA ALA A 112 -11.94 -27.72 11.20
C ALA A 112 -11.38 -26.46 11.90
N LEU A 113 -12.24 -25.52 12.30
CA LEU A 113 -11.86 -24.36 13.10
C LEU A 113 -11.76 -24.71 14.59
N ALA A 114 -12.60 -25.60 15.12
CA ALA A 114 -12.60 -26.03 16.51
C ALA A 114 -11.31 -26.80 16.85
N THR A 115 -10.89 -27.67 15.94
CA THR A 115 -9.60 -28.38 16.02
C THR A 115 -8.40 -27.42 15.99
N LYS A 116 -8.57 -26.23 15.38
CA LYS A 116 -7.60 -25.12 15.41
C LYS A 116 -7.79 -24.17 16.60
N GLY A 117 -8.80 -24.39 17.45
CA GLY A 117 -9.14 -23.54 18.61
C GLY A 117 -9.80 -22.22 18.24
N ILE A 118 -10.45 -22.15 17.07
CA ILE A 118 -11.01 -20.96 16.42
C ILE A 118 -12.55 -20.89 16.55
N THR A 119 -13.19 -21.74 17.35
CA THR A 119 -14.65 -21.69 17.50
C THR A 119 -15.10 -20.70 18.55
N ASP A 120 -15.43 -19.50 18.10
CA ASP A 120 -16.39 -18.64 18.79
C ASP A 120 -17.80 -19.03 18.34
N SER A 121 -18.70 -19.27 19.31
CA SER A 121 -20.14 -19.44 19.09
C SER A 121 -20.76 -18.33 18.21
N SER A 122 -20.16 -17.14 18.27
CA SER A 122 -20.54 -16.00 17.45
C SER A 122 -20.31 -16.31 15.96
N MET A 123 -19.18 -16.87 15.56
CA MET A 123 -18.84 -17.14 14.15
C MET A 123 -19.87 -18.04 13.44
N VAL A 124 -20.39 -19.06 14.12
CA VAL A 124 -21.47 -19.93 13.59
C VAL A 124 -22.73 -19.13 13.31
N TYR A 125 -23.08 -18.24 14.24
CA TYR A 125 -24.20 -17.33 14.08
C TYR A 125 -24.01 -16.42 12.84
N TYR A 126 -22.80 -15.88 12.61
CA TYR A 126 -22.54 -15.00 11.47
C TYR A 126 -22.48 -15.74 10.12
N LEU A 127 -21.92 -16.95 10.08
CA LEU A 127 -21.97 -17.79 8.89
C LEU A 127 -23.42 -18.10 8.50
N ARG A 128 -24.28 -18.41 9.48
CA ARG A 128 -25.71 -18.65 9.27
C ARG A 128 -26.49 -17.39 8.87
N ARG A 129 -26.00 -16.21 9.27
CA ARG A 129 -26.55 -14.91 8.87
C ARG A 129 -25.97 -14.39 7.55
N ASN A 130 -25.19 -15.19 6.82
CA ASN A 130 -24.60 -14.81 5.54
C ASN A 130 -23.67 -13.59 5.63
N GLY A 131 -22.95 -13.44 6.75
CA GLY A 131 -21.93 -12.40 6.88
C GLY A 131 -20.76 -12.68 5.94
N ASP A 132 -20.57 -11.80 4.94
CA ASP A 132 -19.50 -11.95 3.94
C ASP A 132 -18.11 -12.07 4.60
N ASP A 133 -17.87 -11.34 5.71
CA ASP A 133 -16.64 -11.44 6.51
C ASP A 133 -16.39 -12.83 7.07
N ALA A 134 -17.42 -13.46 7.62
CA ALA A 134 -17.31 -14.78 8.23
C ALA A 134 -16.99 -15.83 7.15
N TRP A 135 -17.62 -15.73 5.98
CA TRP A 135 -17.34 -16.59 4.84
C TRP A 135 -15.96 -16.36 4.24
N LEU A 136 -15.51 -15.11 4.14
CA LEU A 136 -14.16 -14.82 3.68
C LEU A 136 -13.11 -15.33 4.69
N ALA A 137 -13.27 -15.05 5.98
CA ALA A 137 -12.37 -15.53 7.02
C ALA A 137 -12.29 -17.06 7.01
N LEU A 138 -13.44 -17.72 6.86
CA LEU A 138 -13.53 -19.17 6.74
C LEU A 138 -12.81 -19.70 5.50
N LEU A 139 -13.01 -19.07 4.34
CA LEU A 139 -12.29 -19.40 3.11
C LEU A 139 -10.78 -19.29 3.35
N LEU A 140 -10.29 -18.15 3.83
CA LEU A 140 -8.87 -17.90 4.07
C LEU A 140 -8.24 -18.93 5.02
N ALA A 141 -8.99 -19.40 6.03
CA ALA A 141 -8.54 -20.44 6.96
C ALA A 141 -8.33 -21.83 6.34
N HIS A 142 -8.84 -22.05 5.12
CA HIS A 142 -8.75 -23.29 4.36
C HIS A 142 -7.79 -23.21 3.17
N LEU A 143 -7.06 -22.10 2.99
CA LEU A 143 -6.09 -21.92 1.88
C LEU A 143 -4.64 -22.02 2.39
N PRO A 144 -4.06 -23.23 2.52
CA PRO A 144 -2.76 -23.42 3.17
C PRO A 144 -1.59 -22.77 2.43
N ASN A 145 -1.72 -22.59 1.11
CA ASN A 145 -0.70 -22.03 0.22
C ASN A 145 -1.01 -20.59 -0.21
N LEU A 146 -1.94 -19.91 0.48
CA LEU A 146 -2.25 -18.52 0.21
C LEU A 146 -1.02 -17.64 0.47
N LYS A 147 -0.51 -17.01 -0.58
CA LYS A 147 0.62 -16.08 -0.53
C LYS A 147 0.16 -14.63 -0.53
N ARG A 148 -0.93 -14.34 -1.25
CA ARG A 148 -1.37 -12.97 -1.55
C ARG A 148 -2.85 -12.77 -1.26
N LEU A 149 -3.16 -11.72 -0.52
CA LEU A 149 -4.53 -11.25 -0.33
C LEU A 149 -4.62 -9.79 -0.79
N ARG A 150 -5.44 -9.55 -1.81
CA ARG A 150 -5.78 -8.21 -2.27
C ARG A 150 -7.23 -7.92 -1.89
N ARG A 151 -7.45 -6.93 -1.03
CA ARG A 151 -8.79 -6.51 -0.63
C ARG A 151 -8.99 -5.06 -0.97
N ILE A 152 -10.05 -4.78 -1.70
CA ILE A 152 -10.60 -3.44 -1.79
C ILE A 152 -11.41 -3.20 -0.51
N VAL A 153 -10.83 -2.48 0.44
CA VAL A 153 -11.49 -2.09 1.68
C VAL A 153 -12.24 -0.79 1.42
N GLN A 154 -13.57 -0.87 1.35
CA GLN A 154 -14.45 0.27 1.58
C GLN A 154 -15.01 0.07 2.99
N MET A 155 -14.47 0.78 3.98
CA MET A 155 -15.08 0.81 5.32
C MET A 155 -16.20 1.84 5.29
N ARG A 156 -17.41 1.48 5.74
CA ARG A 156 -18.39 2.48 6.17
C ARG A 156 -18.07 2.86 7.61
N ALA A 157 -18.25 4.14 7.95
CA ALA A 157 -18.18 4.58 9.33
C ALA A 157 -19.21 3.81 10.17
N GLY A 158 -18.77 3.21 11.28
CA GLY A 158 -19.64 2.45 12.20
C GLY A 158 -19.60 0.93 12.07
N ASP A 159 -19.05 0.36 10.99
CA ASP A 159 -19.06 -1.10 10.82
C ASP A 159 -18.13 -1.81 11.84
N ASP A 160 -18.71 -2.69 12.66
CA ASP A 160 -18.08 -3.43 13.75
C ASP A 160 -17.23 -4.63 13.24
N TYR A 161 -16.35 -4.39 12.27
CA TYR A 161 -15.50 -5.40 11.60
C TYR A 161 -14.52 -6.14 12.52
N THR A 162 -14.38 -5.71 13.78
CA THR A 162 -13.44 -6.27 14.75
C THR A 162 -13.75 -7.69 15.20
N ARG A 163 -14.94 -8.24 14.92
CA ARG A 163 -15.36 -9.51 15.52
C ARG A 163 -14.82 -10.78 14.85
N PHE A 164 -14.58 -10.80 13.52
CA PHE A 164 -14.32 -12.10 12.83
C PHE A 164 -12.88 -12.45 12.51
N VAL A 165 -11.99 -11.46 12.42
CA VAL A 165 -10.56 -11.73 12.24
C VAL A 165 -9.78 -11.40 13.52
N GLY A 166 -10.43 -10.78 14.50
CA GLY A 166 -9.95 -10.63 15.87
C GLY A 166 -10.05 -11.91 16.70
N LEU A 167 -9.97 -13.07 16.07
CA LEU A 167 -9.73 -14.32 16.79
C LEU A 167 -8.42 -14.13 17.59
N PRO A 168 -8.40 -14.45 18.89
CA PRO A 168 -7.25 -14.18 19.74
C PRO A 168 -6.00 -14.78 19.09
N PRO A 169 -4.91 -14.00 18.91
CA PRO A 169 -3.72 -14.52 18.26
C PRO A 169 -3.22 -15.72 19.05
N ARG A 170 -3.38 -16.93 18.51
CA ARG A 170 -3.06 -18.20 19.19
C ARG A 170 -2.24 -19.13 18.31
N LYS A 171 -1.69 -20.16 18.97
CA LYS A 171 -0.39 -20.84 18.78
C LYS A 171 -0.05 -21.44 17.39
N GLN A 172 -0.94 -21.45 16.42
CA GLN A 172 -0.56 -21.80 15.04
C GLN A 172 -1.09 -20.71 14.10
N PRO A 173 -0.23 -19.76 13.69
CA PRO A 173 -0.64 -18.70 12.80
C PRO A 173 -1.02 -19.29 11.45
N PHE A 174 -1.88 -18.59 10.73
CA PHE A 174 -1.91 -18.70 9.27
C PHE A 174 -0.47 -18.66 8.74
N THR A 175 -0.19 -19.38 7.65
CA THR A 175 1.08 -19.20 6.92
C THR A 175 1.23 -17.69 6.69
N PRO A 176 2.33 -17.06 7.15
CA PRO A 176 2.50 -15.62 7.01
C PRO A 176 2.32 -15.21 5.56
N LEU A 177 1.37 -14.32 5.28
CA LEU A 177 1.13 -13.86 3.91
C LEU A 177 2.42 -13.21 3.37
N GLU A 178 2.79 -13.51 2.14
CA GLU A 178 3.89 -12.79 1.48
C GLU A 178 3.50 -11.33 1.28
N LYS A 179 2.25 -11.08 0.90
CA LYS A 179 1.74 -9.74 0.57
C LYS A 179 0.27 -9.57 0.94
N LEU A 180 -0.03 -8.52 1.70
CA LEU A 180 -1.38 -8.03 1.96
C LEU A 180 -1.54 -6.64 1.37
N MET A 181 -2.55 -6.47 0.52
CA MET A 181 -2.86 -5.19 -0.10
C MET A 181 -4.26 -4.74 0.27
N LEU A 182 -4.34 -3.58 0.93
CA LEU A 182 -5.57 -2.90 1.32
C LEU A 182 -5.74 -1.68 0.42
N VAL A 183 -6.80 -1.66 -0.39
CA VAL A 183 -7.05 -0.59 -1.37
C VAL A 183 -8.45 -0.02 -1.15
N GLY A 184 -8.65 1.29 -1.12
CA GLY A 184 -10.00 1.83 -1.26
C GLY A 184 -10.25 3.12 -0.48
N PRO A 185 -11.31 3.87 -0.84
CA PRO A 185 -11.69 5.08 -0.14
C PRO A 185 -12.23 4.69 1.24
N VAL A 186 -11.35 4.67 2.23
CA VAL A 186 -11.74 4.52 3.62
C VAL A 186 -12.16 5.90 4.13
N GLY A 187 -13.44 6.20 3.95
CA GLY A 187 -14.07 7.32 4.63
C GLY A 187 -14.23 6.98 6.11
N LEU A 188 -13.27 7.37 6.94
CA LEU A 188 -13.39 7.31 8.42
C LEU A 188 -14.20 8.50 8.96
N GLY A 189 -15.25 8.91 8.25
CA GLY A 189 -16.01 10.12 8.52
C GLY A 189 -17.49 9.83 8.73
N GLY A 190 -17.87 9.56 9.97
CA GLY A 190 -19.18 9.96 10.48
C GLY A 190 -19.07 11.36 11.12
N SER A 191 -20.13 12.14 10.98
CA SER A 191 -20.24 13.50 11.48
C SER A 191 -21.03 13.50 12.78
N LEU A 192 -20.41 13.87 13.91
CA LEU A 192 -21.14 14.11 15.17
C LEU A 192 -21.00 15.55 15.68
N GLN A 193 -22.16 16.21 15.82
CA GLN A 193 -22.37 17.31 16.77
C GLN A 193 -22.86 16.74 18.12
N SER A 194 -22.24 17.22 19.21
CA SER A 194 -22.60 17.12 20.65
C SER A 194 -22.65 15.73 21.30
N GLY A 195 -21.92 15.36 22.35
CA GLY A 195 -21.34 16.12 23.45
C GLY A 195 -20.73 15.18 24.51
N ARG A 196 -19.93 15.76 25.42
CA ARG A 196 -19.00 15.09 26.34
C ARG A 196 -19.65 14.61 27.66
N ARG A 197 -19.31 13.41 28.15
CA ARG A 197 -18.66 13.12 29.47
C ARG A 197 -18.69 11.62 29.80
N ALA A 198 -17.65 11.15 30.48
CA ALA A 198 -17.29 9.73 30.56
C ALA A 198 -17.15 9.18 32.00
N ILE A 199 -17.05 7.84 32.06
CA ILE A 199 -16.41 6.94 33.08
C ILE A 199 -17.29 6.49 34.27
N PRO A 200 -17.17 5.25 34.87
CA PRO A 200 -16.30 4.09 34.58
C PRO A 200 -17.00 2.72 34.42
N THR A 201 -16.31 1.82 33.73
CA THR A 201 -16.58 0.37 33.69
C THR A 201 -16.21 -0.30 35.01
N ARG A 202 -17.21 -0.81 35.74
CA ARG A 202 -17.05 -1.93 36.67
C ARG A 202 -18.21 -2.91 36.49
N THR A 203 -17.81 -4.14 36.22
CA THR A 203 -18.54 -5.42 36.28
C THR A 203 -19.82 -5.36 37.11
N LEU A 204 -20.97 -5.77 36.53
CA LEU A 204 -22.02 -6.55 37.21
C LEU A 204 -23.16 -6.91 36.23
N MET A 205 -23.53 -8.20 36.23
CA MET A 205 -24.88 -8.63 35.91
C MET A 205 -25.84 -7.98 36.93
N VAL A 206 -27.00 -7.44 36.51
CA VAL A 206 -28.32 -7.49 37.19
C VAL A 206 -29.39 -6.82 36.31
N GLU A 207 -30.47 -7.58 36.09
CA GLU A 207 -31.91 -7.33 35.82
C GLU A 207 -32.47 -6.14 35.00
N PRO A 208 -33.60 -6.37 34.27
CA PRO A 208 -34.27 -5.38 33.44
C PRO A 208 -35.29 -4.58 34.28
N ASP A 209 -35.13 -3.26 34.35
CA ASP A 209 -36.20 -2.25 34.42
C ASP A 209 -35.61 -0.89 34.82
N ALA A 210 -35.12 -0.14 33.82
CA ALA A 210 -34.86 1.29 33.92
C ALA A 210 -34.94 1.95 32.53
N PRO A 211 -35.40 3.21 32.42
CA PRO A 211 -35.85 3.81 31.17
C PRO A 211 -34.69 4.14 30.23
N THR A 212 -34.89 3.85 28.95
CA THR A 212 -34.03 4.16 27.81
C THR A 212 -33.81 5.67 27.67
N LEU A 213 -32.53 6.08 27.61
CA LEU A 213 -32.10 7.41 27.18
C LEU A 213 -31.05 7.23 26.07
N ASP A 214 -31.21 8.01 25.01
CA ASP A 214 -30.58 7.90 23.69
C ASP A 214 -29.06 7.65 23.67
N ASP A 215 -28.65 6.58 22.97
CA ASP A 215 -27.31 5.97 22.95
C ASP A 215 -26.42 6.34 21.72
N ASP A 216 -26.73 7.38 20.94
CA ASP A 216 -26.25 7.48 19.54
C ASP A 216 -24.96 8.31 19.26
N VAL A 217 -24.13 8.71 20.24
CA VAL A 217 -23.10 9.77 19.98
C VAL A 217 -21.62 9.42 20.25
N ASP A 218 -21.21 8.15 20.33
CA ASP A 218 -19.78 7.82 20.50
C ASP A 218 -19.22 6.80 19.48
N MET A 219 -19.97 6.51 18.40
CA MET A 219 -19.63 5.40 17.51
C MET A 219 -18.80 5.77 16.26
N GLU A 220 -18.54 7.05 15.98
CA GLU A 220 -18.08 7.48 14.64
C GLU A 220 -16.59 7.85 14.48
N ARG A 221 -15.74 7.73 15.52
CA ARG A 221 -14.27 7.92 15.40
C ARG A 221 -13.52 6.61 15.23
N ARG A 222 -13.97 5.74 14.34
CA ARG A 222 -13.39 4.40 14.18
C ARG A 222 -12.33 4.42 13.10
N SER A 223 -11.07 4.53 13.54
CA SER A 223 -9.86 4.66 12.74
C SER A 223 -9.30 3.29 12.29
N MET A 224 -8.12 3.26 11.65
CA MET A 224 -7.42 2.02 11.24
C MET A 224 -7.11 1.05 12.40
N ILE A 225 -7.32 1.45 13.66
CA ILE A 225 -7.24 0.60 14.86
C ILE A 225 -8.01 -0.73 14.67
N HIS A 226 -9.09 -0.74 13.88
CA HIS A 226 -9.86 -1.96 13.62
C HIS A 226 -9.18 -2.96 12.66
N VAL A 227 -8.18 -2.55 11.88
CA VAL A 227 -7.47 -3.45 10.94
C VAL A 227 -6.34 -4.22 11.64
N VAL A 228 -5.78 -3.67 12.72
CA VAL A 228 -4.64 -4.26 13.45
C VAL A 228 -4.87 -5.71 13.88
N PRO A 229 -6.03 -6.09 14.46
CA PRO A 229 -6.32 -7.50 14.77
C PRO A 229 -6.24 -8.40 13.52
N HIS A 230 -6.70 -7.91 12.36
CA HIS A 230 -6.64 -8.64 11.09
C HIS A 230 -5.19 -8.86 10.63
N LEU A 231 -4.33 -7.85 10.83
CA LEU A 231 -2.90 -7.97 10.51
C LEU A 231 -2.23 -9.03 11.38
N HIS A 232 -2.54 -9.12 12.67
CA HIS A 232 -1.95 -10.14 13.55
C HIS A 232 -2.40 -11.56 13.19
N ALA A 233 -3.62 -11.73 12.68
CA ALA A 233 -4.09 -13.01 12.17
C ALA A 233 -3.37 -13.41 10.88
N LEU A 234 -3.22 -12.47 9.94
CA LEU A 234 -2.67 -12.73 8.60
C LEU A 234 -1.13 -12.69 8.53
N LYS A 235 -0.49 -12.03 9.49
CA LYS A 235 0.97 -11.87 9.61
C LYS A 235 1.68 -11.55 8.28
N PRO A 236 1.31 -10.46 7.59
CA PRO A 236 1.89 -10.17 6.28
C PRO A 236 3.37 -9.78 6.37
N LYS A 237 4.20 -10.32 5.48
CA LYS A 237 5.61 -9.92 5.29
C LYS A 237 5.71 -8.56 4.58
N ALA A 238 4.78 -8.27 3.68
CA ALA A 238 4.66 -6.97 3.03
C ALA A 238 3.22 -6.44 3.13
N LEU A 239 3.04 -5.26 3.70
CA LEU A 239 1.76 -4.59 3.89
C LEU A 239 1.68 -3.35 3.01
N TYR A 240 0.65 -3.29 2.18
CA TYR A 240 0.38 -2.20 1.27
C TYR A 240 -0.98 -1.59 1.55
N ILE A 241 -1.05 -0.27 1.71
CA ILE A 241 -2.24 0.48 2.06
C ILE A 241 -2.39 1.65 1.08
N TYR A 242 -3.50 1.68 0.34
CA TYR A 242 -3.67 2.56 -0.81
C TYR A 242 -5.02 3.29 -0.83
N ASN A 243 -4.96 4.57 -1.24
CA ASN A 243 -6.12 5.36 -1.70
C ASN A 243 -7.22 5.56 -0.65
N MET A 244 -6.84 5.66 0.63
CA MET A 244 -7.76 5.84 1.75
C MET A 244 -8.03 7.33 1.97
N TYR A 245 -8.99 7.91 1.25
CA TYR A 245 -9.41 9.29 1.47
C TYR A 245 -10.49 9.35 2.56
N THR A 246 -10.23 10.11 3.61
CA THR A 246 -11.26 10.62 4.52
C THR A 246 -11.72 11.97 3.96
N ASP A 247 -13.03 12.22 3.91
CA ASP A 247 -13.54 13.57 3.61
C ASP A 247 -12.87 14.60 4.54
N ASP A 248 -12.68 15.83 4.02
CA ASP A 248 -11.88 16.96 4.55
C ASP A 248 -12.29 17.49 5.94
N ASN A 249 -12.89 16.66 6.80
CA ASN A 249 -13.18 17.01 8.17
C ASN A 249 -11.86 17.26 8.92
N VAL A 250 -11.63 18.53 9.25
CA VAL A 250 -10.50 19.02 10.02
C VAL A 250 -10.55 18.37 11.41
N ILE A 251 -9.83 17.27 11.58
CA ILE A 251 -9.63 16.65 12.88
C ILE A 251 -8.70 17.57 13.67
N PRO A 252 -9.01 17.88 14.95
CA PRO A 252 -8.15 18.71 15.76
C PRO A 252 -6.77 18.09 15.90
N ASP A 253 -5.76 18.91 15.63
CA ASP A 253 -4.36 18.54 15.66
C ASP A 253 -3.89 18.26 17.10
N ILE A 254 -3.72 16.98 17.47
CA ILE A 254 -3.16 16.60 18.78
C ILE A 254 -1.65 16.41 18.60
N PRO A 255 -0.79 17.20 19.27
CA PRO A 255 0.65 17.11 19.09
C PRO A 255 1.20 15.77 19.60
N PHE A 256 1.83 15.00 18.71
CA PHE A 256 2.64 13.86 19.08
C PHE A 256 4.03 14.33 19.54
N THR A 257 4.43 13.97 20.76
CA THR A 257 5.65 14.48 21.41
C THR A 257 6.72 13.40 21.59
N ARG A 258 7.94 13.82 21.94
CA ARG A 258 9.03 12.89 22.31
C ARG A 258 8.69 12.04 23.53
N SER A 259 7.88 12.57 24.46
CA SER A 259 7.40 11.80 25.61
C SER A 259 6.50 10.64 25.17
N ASP A 260 5.67 10.86 24.15
CA ASP A 260 4.80 9.84 23.57
C ASP A 260 5.62 8.74 22.89
N LEU A 261 6.68 9.12 22.16
CA LEU A 261 7.64 8.18 21.58
C LEU A 261 8.31 7.32 22.66
N GLU A 262 8.79 7.91 23.76
CA GLU A 262 9.42 7.14 24.85
C GLU A 262 8.42 6.24 25.61
N SER A 263 7.16 6.65 25.68
CA SER A 263 6.07 5.79 26.17
C SER A 263 5.80 4.63 25.20
N MET A 264 5.87 4.87 23.89
CA MET A 264 5.76 3.83 22.88
C MET A 264 6.92 2.84 22.90
N LYS A 265 8.17 3.31 22.99
CA LYS A 265 9.35 2.44 23.11
C LYS A 265 9.24 1.51 24.31
N ARG A 266 8.77 2.02 25.46
CA ARG A 266 8.49 1.19 26.65
C ARG A 266 7.40 0.16 26.39
N ARG A 267 6.26 0.57 25.84
CA ARG A 267 5.18 -0.36 25.46
C ARG A 267 5.66 -1.45 24.49
N MET A 268 6.46 -1.10 23.49
CA MET A 268 7.04 -2.07 22.55
C MET A 268 7.97 -3.08 23.24
N ALA A 269 8.76 -2.65 24.21
CA ALA A 269 9.61 -3.54 24.99
C ALA A 269 8.80 -4.53 25.85
N ASP A 270 7.63 -4.11 26.32
CA ASP A 270 6.73 -4.94 27.13
C ASP A 270 5.78 -5.82 26.29
N THR A 271 5.55 -5.50 25.01
CA THR A 271 4.70 -6.29 24.11
C THR A 271 5.36 -7.63 23.77
N PRO A 272 4.72 -8.78 24.06
CA PRO A 272 5.23 -10.10 23.69
C PRO A 272 5.55 -10.24 22.19
N GLU A 273 6.64 -10.92 21.84
CA GLU A 273 7.12 -11.01 20.44
C GLU A 273 6.08 -11.60 19.47
N TRP A 274 5.23 -12.53 19.95
CA TRP A 274 4.21 -13.18 19.12
C TRP A 274 3.08 -12.25 18.68
N LEU A 275 2.95 -11.09 19.32
CA LEU A 275 2.06 -10.01 18.93
C LEU A 275 2.69 -9.13 17.85
N TRP A 276 3.97 -9.19 17.54
CA TRP A 276 4.50 -8.34 16.48
C TRP A 276 4.15 -8.86 15.08
N LEU A 277 4.01 -7.92 14.14
CA LEU A 277 3.84 -8.22 12.74
C LEU A 277 5.21 -8.49 12.11
N PRO A 278 5.40 -9.60 11.36
CA PRO A 278 6.65 -9.91 10.67
C PRO A 278 6.83 -9.08 9.38
N THR A 279 6.25 -7.88 9.36
CA THR A 279 6.19 -7.02 8.19
C THR A 279 7.55 -6.35 7.99
N LYS A 280 8.20 -6.66 6.87
CA LYS A 280 9.47 -6.07 6.43
C LYS A 280 9.29 -4.89 5.48
N HIS A 281 8.17 -4.87 4.74
CA HIS A 281 7.82 -3.79 3.80
C HIS A 281 6.48 -3.18 4.18
N LEU A 282 6.47 -1.89 4.51
CA LEU A 282 5.26 -1.13 4.82
C LEU A 282 5.09 0.00 3.82
N GLU A 283 4.01 -0.04 3.05
CA GLU A 283 3.72 0.94 2.03
C GLU A 283 2.35 1.58 2.25
N MET A 284 2.34 2.90 2.32
CA MET A 284 1.20 3.74 2.59
C MET A 284 1.18 4.84 1.54
N ARG A 285 0.30 4.74 0.53
CA ARG A 285 0.21 5.77 -0.51
C ARG A 285 -1.20 6.30 -0.70
N ARG A 286 -1.31 7.62 -0.86
CA ARG A 286 -2.58 8.34 -0.95
C ARG A 286 -3.52 7.96 0.19
N VAL A 287 -2.96 7.82 1.39
CA VAL A 287 -3.72 7.51 2.60
C VAL A 287 -3.91 8.79 3.40
N SER A 288 -5.11 8.96 3.93
CA SER A 288 -5.49 9.96 4.91
C SER A 288 -5.58 9.23 6.25
N LEU A 289 -4.42 9.11 6.91
CA LEU A 289 -4.30 8.47 8.21
C LEU A 289 -4.12 9.52 9.28
N GLN A 290 -4.68 9.27 10.45
CA GLN A 290 -4.33 10.03 11.64
C GLN A 290 -2.94 9.61 12.13
N ASP A 291 -2.27 10.49 12.88
CA ASP A 291 -0.97 10.16 13.48
C ASP A 291 -1.04 8.92 14.35
N GLU A 292 -2.14 8.73 15.10
CA GLU A 292 -2.35 7.56 15.96
C GLU A 292 -2.39 6.25 15.16
N ASP A 293 -2.95 6.28 13.95
CA ASP A 293 -3.01 5.11 13.08
C ASP A 293 -1.63 4.76 12.52
N VAL A 294 -0.89 5.78 12.05
CA VAL A 294 0.50 5.61 11.58
C VAL A 294 1.39 5.13 12.72
N CYS A 295 1.24 5.72 13.91
CA CYS A 295 1.95 5.30 15.13
C CYS A 295 1.68 3.85 15.46
N THR A 296 0.41 3.43 15.42
CA THR A 296 0.00 2.07 15.75
C THR A 296 0.61 1.10 14.74
N LEU A 297 0.50 1.36 13.44
CA LEU A 297 1.12 0.48 12.43
C LEU A 297 2.64 0.37 12.59
N LEU A 298 3.33 1.50 12.75
CA LEU A 298 4.78 1.50 12.94
C LEU A 298 5.17 0.76 14.21
N ARG A 299 4.38 0.86 15.28
CA ARG A 299 4.64 0.15 16.54
C ARG A 299 4.52 -1.36 16.38
N GLU A 300 3.52 -1.84 15.65
CA GLU A 300 3.27 -3.28 15.50
C GLU A 300 4.27 -3.96 14.54
N CYS A 301 4.90 -3.22 13.63
CA CYS A 301 5.81 -3.78 12.61
C CYS A 301 7.30 -3.62 13.00
N ARG A 302 7.84 -4.47 13.89
CA ARG A 302 9.21 -4.32 14.44
C ARG A 302 10.35 -4.58 13.44
N GLU A 303 10.12 -5.41 12.43
CA GLU A 303 11.16 -5.86 11.48
C GLU A 303 11.17 -5.04 10.18
N VAL A 304 10.63 -3.83 10.19
CA VAL A 304 10.47 -3.06 8.95
C VAL A 304 11.83 -2.62 8.42
N GLU A 305 12.11 -3.03 7.19
CA GLU A 305 13.29 -2.68 6.43
C GLU A 305 12.99 -1.61 5.38
N THR A 306 11.74 -1.56 4.89
CA THR A 306 11.30 -0.61 3.86
C THR A 306 10.02 0.10 4.27
N ILE A 307 10.03 1.44 4.26
CA ILE A 307 8.83 2.27 4.45
C ILE A 307 8.64 3.18 3.24
N ILE A 308 7.44 3.14 2.68
CA ILE A 308 7.01 4.03 1.61
C ILE A 308 5.82 4.83 2.13
N PHE A 309 5.99 6.14 2.27
CA PHE A 309 4.94 7.04 2.74
C PHE A 309 4.68 8.14 1.71
N GLU A 310 3.61 8.01 0.92
CA GLU A 310 3.20 9.01 -0.05
C GLU A 310 1.84 9.61 0.33
N HIS A 311 1.81 10.91 0.61
CA HIS A 311 0.61 11.65 0.94
C HIS A 311 0.35 12.75 -0.09
N GLU A 312 -0.69 12.55 -0.92
CA GLU A 312 -1.16 13.53 -1.93
C GLU A 312 -2.31 14.42 -1.42
N GLY A 313 -2.71 14.27 -0.16
CA GLY A 313 -3.87 14.95 0.42
C GLY A 313 -3.59 16.34 0.99
N ARG A 314 -4.68 17.02 1.37
CA ARG A 314 -4.64 18.27 2.14
C ARG A 314 -4.41 18.05 3.63
N SER A 315 -4.36 16.79 4.10
CA SER A 315 -4.27 16.49 5.53
C SER A 315 -3.01 17.11 6.13
N ASP A 316 -3.14 17.58 7.37
CA ASP A 316 -2.06 18.22 8.11
C ASP A 316 -1.15 17.19 8.78
N LEU A 317 -1.00 15.99 8.21
CA LEU A 317 -0.09 14.99 8.76
C LEU A 317 1.32 15.59 8.84
N ASP A 318 1.74 15.85 10.06
CA ASP A 318 2.99 16.54 10.33
C ASP A 318 4.12 15.54 10.12
N ILE A 319 4.90 15.74 9.05
CA ILE A 319 6.03 14.88 8.74
C ILE A 319 7.05 14.81 9.89
N ARG A 320 7.11 15.82 10.76
CA ARG A 320 7.97 15.77 11.96
C ARG A 320 7.55 14.63 12.89
N ARG A 321 6.24 14.37 13.00
CA ARG A 321 5.71 13.26 13.78
C ARG A 321 6.05 11.94 13.14
N VAL A 322 5.83 11.81 11.83
CA VAL A 322 6.23 10.60 11.09
C VAL A 322 7.72 10.34 11.28
N ALA A 323 8.59 11.35 11.09
CA ALA A 323 10.03 11.23 11.30
C ALA A 323 10.41 10.83 12.72
N LEU A 324 9.71 11.33 13.74
CA LEU A 324 9.89 10.93 15.14
C LEU A 324 9.45 9.47 15.36
N MET A 325 8.34 9.03 14.77
CA MET A 325 7.89 7.64 14.84
C MET A 325 8.86 6.67 14.14
N LEU A 326 9.56 7.12 13.09
CA LEU A 326 10.56 6.29 12.39
C LEU A 326 11.76 5.95 13.28
N GLU A 327 12.01 6.67 14.38
CA GLU A 327 13.04 6.30 15.37
C GLU A 327 12.82 4.91 15.97
N LEU A 328 11.58 4.40 15.96
CA LEU A 328 11.25 3.03 16.38
C LEU A 328 11.97 1.98 15.52
N HIS A 329 12.35 2.33 14.29
CA HIS A 329 12.95 1.45 13.29
C HIS A 329 14.37 1.89 12.88
N LYS A 330 15.03 2.72 13.70
CA LYS A 330 16.35 3.29 13.37
C LYS A 330 17.43 2.24 13.04
N ASP A 331 17.29 1.04 13.61
CA ASP A 331 18.24 -0.06 13.50
C ASP A 331 17.89 -1.06 12.38
N THR A 332 16.66 -1.04 11.87
CA THR A 332 16.16 -1.99 10.86
C THR A 332 15.85 -1.34 9.52
N LEU A 333 15.44 -0.07 9.51
CA LEU A 333 14.98 0.63 8.32
C LEU A 333 16.15 0.94 7.38
N THR A 334 16.17 0.28 6.22
CA THR A 334 17.22 0.44 5.19
C THR A 334 16.76 1.29 4.00
N ARG A 335 15.45 1.35 3.74
CA ARG A 335 14.83 2.06 2.61
C ARG A 335 13.67 2.91 3.09
N LEU A 336 13.67 4.20 2.75
CA LEU A 336 12.62 5.13 3.16
C LEU A 336 12.21 6.04 2.00
N LEU A 337 10.90 6.18 1.78
CA LEU A 337 10.34 7.33 1.04
C LEU A 337 9.38 8.14 1.86
N LEU A 338 9.58 9.47 1.78
CA LEU A 338 8.70 10.49 2.33
C LEU A 338 8.26 11.45 1.22
N ASN A 339 7.12 11.10 0.65
CA ASN A 339 6.32 11.71 -0.40
C ASN A 339 5.24 12.73 0.03
N THR A 340 5.52 13.94 0.53
CA THR A 340 4.43 14.83 1.04
C THR A 340 4.33 16.17 0.30
N PHE A 341 3.09 16.59 -0.06
CA PHE A 341 2.83 17.82 -0.82
C PHE A 341 2.88 19.12 0.01
N LYS A 342 2.63 19.07 1.32
CA LYS A 342 2.68 20.25 2.20
C LYS A 342 3.87 20.17 3.16
N SER A 343 4.67 21.24 3.19
CA SER A 343 5.71 21.51 4.19
C SER A 343 5.49 22.91 4.77
N SER A 344 4.29 23.20 5.30
CA SER A 344 4.04 24.50 5.90
C SER A 344 4.67 24.56 7.30
N GLY A 345 5.87 25.16 7.38
CA GLY A 345 6.44 25.65 8.63
C GLY A 345 7.60 24.84 9.25
N THR A 346 8.79 24.90 8.62
CA THR A 346 10.13 25.05 9.24
C THR A 346 10.62 24.01 10.30
N PRO A 347 11.90 24.08 10.72
CA PRO A 347 12.89 22.99 10.67
C PRO A 347 12.76 22.00 11.84
N GLY A 348 12.39 20.74 11.56
CA GLY A 348 12.20 19.76 12.65
C GLY A 348 12.64 18.34 12.35
N ILE A 349 13.13 18.05 11.15
CA ILE A 349 13.46 16.68 10.75
C ILE A 349 14.88 16.31 11.22
N VAL A 350 15.23 16.69 12.44
CA VAL A 350 16.50 16.28 13.06
C VAL A 350 16.57 14.76 13.22
N CYS A 351 15.40 14.10 13.30
CA CYS A 351 15.27 12.66 13.54
C CYS A 351 15.76 11.77 12.39
N LEU A 352 15.79 12.22 11.12
CA LEU A 352 16.26 11.33 10.03
C LEU A 352 17.74 10.97 10.19
N ARG A 353 18.55 11.84 10.79
CA ARG A 353 19.96 11.57 11.06
C ARG A 353 20.17 10.38 11.99
N GLU A 354 19.20 10.10 12.86
CA GLU A 354 19.25 9.00 13.82
C GLU A 354 19.00 7.63 13.18
N LEU A 355 18.51 7.58 11.93
CA LEU A 355 18.24 6.35 11.19
C LEU A 355 19.54 5.75 10.61
N THR A 356 20.39 5.22 11.49
CA THR A 356 21.74 4.75 11.12
C THR A 356 21.76 3.53 10.21
N ALA A 357 20.69 2.74 10.14
CA ALA A 357 20.58 1.63 9.20
C ALA A 357 20.18 2.07 7.77
N LEU A 358 19.76 3.33 7.60
CA LEU A 358 19.19 3.80 6.34
C LEU A 358 20.25 3.92 5.25
N LYS A 359 20.03 3.21 4.13
CA LYS A 359 20.90 3.23 2.95
C LYS A 359 20.29 4.00 1.78
N HIS A 360 18.97 3.89 1.60
CA HIS A 360 18.28 4.52 0.48
C HIS A 360 17.20 5.46 1.01
N LEU A 361 17.32 6.74 0.69
CA LEU A 361 16.38 7.78 1.10
C LEU A 361 15.80 8.48 -0.13
N LYS A 362 14.48 8.49 -0.26
CA LYS A 362 13.75 9.21 -1.31
C LYS A 362 12.78 10.23 -0.70
N ILE A 363 13.00 11.51 -0.95
CA ILE A 363 12.23 12.59 -0.30
C ILE A 363 11.69 13.58 -1.33
N ALA A 364 10.57 14.23 -1.01
CA ALA A 364 10.12 15.36 -1.82
C ALA A 364 11.13 16.51 -1.82
N SER A 365 11.19 17.24 -2.92
CA SER A 365 11.99 18.47 -3.05
C SER A 365 11.66 19.53 -2.00
N THR A 366 10.42 19.56 -1.51
CA THR A 366 9.95 20.48 -0.47
C THR A 366 10.73 20.36 0.84
N PHE A 367 11.33 19.19 1.11
CA PHE A 367 12.22 19.01 2.25
C PHE A 367 13.52 19.79 2.12
N ILE A 368 13.97 20.09 0.91
CA ILE A 368 15.30 20.65 0.66
C ILE A 368 15.27 22.17 0.50
N VAL A 369 14.20 22.70 -0.09
CA VAL A 369 14.14 24.10 -0.56
C VAL A 369 13.87 25.10 0.57
N ASP A 370 13.57 24.65 1.79
CA ASP A 370 13.33 25.55 2.92
C ASP A 370 14.62 26.36 3.24
N PRO A 371 14.60 27.71 3.12
CA PRO A 371 15.79 28.56 3.25
C PRO A 371 16.48 28.52 4.62
N GLY A 372 15.88 27.87 5.64
CA GLY A 372 16.52 27.62 6.92
C GLY A 372 17.17 26.23 7.07
N MET A 373 16.97 25.32 6.12
CA MET A 373 17.32 23.91 6.31
C MET A 373 18.66 23.55 5.66
N ASN A 374 19.62 23.15 6.49
CA ASN A 374 20.87 22.59 6.01
C ASN A 374 20.69 21.08 5.78
N ILE A 375 20.58 20.66 4.51
CA ILE A 375 20.47 19.25 4.09
C ILE A 375 21.53 18.38 4.77
N SER A 376 22.75 18.89 4.95
CA SER A 376 23.86 18.14 5.51
C SER A 376 23.62 17.71 6.96
N ARG A 377 22.74 18.40 7.69
CA ARG A 377 22.35 18.05 9.06
C ARG A 377 21.13 17.12 9.12
N LEU A 378 20.40 17.00 8.02
CA LEU A 378 19.19 16.19 7.90
C LEU A 378 19.50 14.72 7.65
N LEU A 379 20.46 14.47 6.77
CA LEU A 379 20.66 13.16 6.17
C LEU A 379 21.31 12.17 7.16
N PRO A 380 20.87 10.90 7.19
CA PRO A 380 21.55 9.87 7.96
C PRO A 380 22.96 9.62 7.43
N PRO A 381 23.93 9.30 8.31
CA PRO A 381 25.34 9.24 7.94
C PRO A 381 25.69 8.08 6.99
N ASN A 382 24.88 7.02 6.97
CA ASN A 382 25.15 5.78 6.23
C ASN A 382 24.38 5.65 4.92
N ILE A 383 23.77 6.73 4.43
CA ILE A 383 23.06 6.68 3.15
C ILE A 383 24.04 6.47 2.00
N THR A 384 23.66 5.61 1.06
CA THR A 384 24.38 5.38 -0.19
C THR A 384 23.63 5.99 -1.38
N THR A 385 22.30 6.11 -1.28
CA THR A 385 21.45 6.69 -2.33
C THR A 385 20.51 7.75 -1.77
N LEU A 386 20.55 8.95 -2.36
CA LEU A 386 19.60 10.03 -2.10
C LEU A 386 18.79 10.33 -3.36
N SER A 387 17.47 10.18 -3.31
CA SER A 387 16.56 10.49 -4.41
C SER A 387 15.62 11.63 -4.03
N ILE A 388 15.44 12.61 -4.91
CA ILE A 388 14.69 13.83 -4.66
C ILE A 388 13.56 13.94 -5.70
N VAL A 389 12.30 13.96 -5.27
CA VAL A 389 11.12 13.89 -6.16
C VAL A 389 10.29 15.19 -6.27
N LYS A 390 9.53 15.28 -7.37
CA LYS A 390 8.45 16.24 -7.66
C LYS A 390 8.84 17.72 -7.45
N PRO A 391 9.74 18.29 -8.27
CA PRO A 391 10.20 19.67 -8.18
C PRO A 391 9.30 20.66 -8.94
N ARG A 392 8.00 20.35 -9.12
CA ARG A 392 7.11 21.00 -10.12
C ARG A 392 6.94 22.52 -9.94
N HIS A 393 7.24 23.09 -8.77
CA HIS A 393 7.17 24.54 -8.54
C HIS A 393 8.42 25.15 -7.87
N GLN A 394 9.43 24.33 -7.58
CA GLN A 394 10.64 24.76 -6.86
C GLN A 394 11.94 24.25 -7.50
N SER A 395 11.87 23.65 -8.69
CA SER A 395 13.02 23.10 -9.42
C SER A 395 14.18 24.08 -9.57
N ILE A 396 13.89 25.37 -9.80
CA ILE A 396 14.91 26.42 -9.93
C ILE A 396 15.73 26.57 -8.64
N PHE A 397 15.11 26.35 -7.48
CA PHE A 397 15.73 26.54 -6.18
C PHE A 397 16.41 25.27 -5.64
N LEU A 398 16.29 24.12 -6.30
CA LEU A 398 16.87 22.86 -5.82
C LEU A 398 18.35 22.73 -6.14
N CYS A 399 18.77 23.20 -7.31
CA CYS A 399 20.12 22.93 -7.79
C CYS A 399 21.21 23.56 -6.91
N SER A 400 21.00 24.80 -6.45
CA SER A 400 21.99 25.49 -5.62
C SER A 400 22.18 24.81 -4.24
N PRO A 401 21.13 24.48 -3.46
CA PRO A 401 21.26 23.70 -2.24
C PRO A 401 21.91 22.33 -2.44
N ILE A 402 21.60 21.63 -3.53
CA ILE A 402 22.18 20.32 -3.82
C ILE A 402 23.66 20.45 -4.18
N ALA A 403 24.04 21.42 -5.00
CA ALA A 403 25.43 21.70 -5.32
C ALA A 403 26.23 22.11 -4.07
N ALA A 404 25.64 22.93 -3.19
CA ALA A 404 26.25 23.31 -1.92
C ALA A 404 26.39 22.11 -0.96
N PHE A 405 25.39 21.23 -0.89
CA PHE A 405 25.48 19.98 -0.14
C PHE A 405 26.58 19.06 -0.69
N LEU A 406 26.64 18.87 -2.01
CA LEU A 406 27.70 18.12 -2.68
C LEU A 406 29.08 18.77 -2.49
N ALA A 407 29.21 20.03 -2.10
CA ALA A 407 30.52 20.59 -1.76
C ALA A 407 31.04 20.12 -0.38
N VAL A 408 30.16 19.63 0.51
CA VAL A 408 30.48 19.30 1.91
C VAL A 408 30.01 17.90 2.34
N TRP A 409 29.44 17.10 1.44
CA TRP A 409 28.76 15.84 1.75
C TRP A 409 29.63 14.84 2.53
N GLN A 410 30.92 14.74 2.23
CA GLN A 410 31.84 13.78 2.87
C GLN A 410 31.91 13.95 4.38
N GLN A 411 31.65 15.16 4.90
CA GLN A 411 31.66 15.44 6.33
C GLN A 411 30.44 14.85 7.06
N PHE A 412 29.35 14.58 6.34
CA PHE A 412 28.06 14.24 6.92
C PHE A 412 27.55 12.87 6.49
N THR A 413 27.75 12.49 5.23
CA THR A 413 27.24 11.26 4.63
C THR A 413 28.34 10.59 3.78
N PRO A 414 29.47 10.16 4.38
CA PRO A 414 30.68 9.74 3.65
C PRO A 414 30.50 8.52 2.72
N TYR A 415 29.37 7.81 2.81
CA TYR A 415 29.04 6.66 1.98
C TYR A 415 28.10 6.99 0.82
N LEU A 416 27.76 8.26 0.59
CA LEU A 416 26.87 8.66 -0.49
C LEU A 416 27.54 8.39 -1.84
N GLU A 417 26.95 7.49 -2.63
CA GLU A 417 27.44 7.08 -3.94
C GLU A 417 26.59 7.67 -5.08
N LEU A 418 25.29 7.86 -4.83
CA LEU A 418 24.32 8.22 -5.86
C LEU A 418 23.33 9.29 -5.36
N VAL A 419 23.17 10.34 -6.17
CA VAL A 419 22.09 11.32 -6.05
C VAL A 419 21.19 11.24 -7.29
N GLU A 420 19.89 11.07 -7.08
CA GLU A 420 18.88 11.07 -8.14
C GLU A 420 17.97 12.28 -8.03
N LEU A 421 17.82 13.03 -9.12
CA LEU A 421 16.88 14.15 -9.23
C LEU A 421 15.74 13.75 -10.16
N GLU A 422 14.56 13.52 -9.59
CA GLU A 422 13.39 13.06 -10.33
C GLU A 422 12.34 14.17 -10.44
N GLY A 423 11.99 14.53 -11.68
CA GLY A 423 10.82 15.37 -11.93
C GLY A 423 10.79 16.17 -13.21
N TRP A 424 10.17 17.36 -13.14
CA TRP A 424 9.85 18.19 -14.30
C TRP A 424 10.82 19.37 -14.38
N PHE A 425 11.69 19.34 -15.40
CA PHE A 425 12.84 20.26 -15.50
C PHE A 425 12.79 21.16 -16.74
N ALA A 426 11.62 21.32 -17.37
CA ALA A 426 11.42 22.02 -18.65
C ALA A 426 11.75 23.53 -18.66
N LEU A 427 12.27 24.11 -17.57
CA LEU A 427 12.60 25.53 -17.49
C LEU A 427 14.10 25.74 -17.72
N THR A 428 14.47 26.64 -18.65
CA THR A 428 15.87 26.95 -19.01
C THR A 428 16.76 27.28 -17.81
N GLY A 429 16.23 27.98 -16.80
CA GLY A 429 16.96 28.31 -15.57
C GLY A 429 17.38 27.09 -14.73
N VAL A 430 16.62 25.99 -14.82
CA VAL A 430 16.90 24.74 -14.12
C VAL A 430 18.11 24.04 -14.72
N TYR A 431 18.25 24.02 -16.05
CA TYR A 431 19.41 23.39 -16.71
C TYR A 431 20.74 24.04 -16.31
N ARG A 432 20.79 25.37 -16.16
CA ARG A 432 22.00 26.04 -15.66
C ARG A 432 22.35 25.58 -14.24
N GLY A 433 21.37 25.46 -13.36
CA GLY A 433 21.56 24.90 -12.03
C GLY A 433 22.01 23.44 -12.07
N MET A 434 21.45 22.63 -12.97
CA MET A 434 21.85 21.23 -13.14
C MET A 434 23.32 21.09 -13.54
N VAL A 435 23.82 21.94 -14.44
CA VAL A 435 25.25 21.94 -14.79
C VAL A 435 26.12 22.14 -13.56
N GLN A 436 25.73 23.05 -12.65
CA GLN A 436 26.45 23.25 -11.38
C GLN A 436 26.37 22.01 -10.48
N CYS A 437 25.22 21.34 -10.38
CA CYS A 437 25.09 20.08 -9.64
C CYS A 437 25.96 18.98 -10.23
N ILE A 438 25.99 18.84 -11.56
CA ILE A 438 26.80 17.84 -12.26
C ILE A 438 28.29 18.07 -11.96
N SER A 439 28.77 19.31 -12.12
CA SER A 439 30.15 19.64 -11.80
C SER A 439 30.50 19.38 -10.32
N ALA A 440 29.59 19.71 -9.40
CA ALA A 440 29.79 19.45 -7.97
C ALA A 440 29.80 17.94 -7.64
N ALA A 441 28.93 17.15 -8.28
CA ALA A 441 28.86 15.70 -8.11
C ALA A 441 30.12 15.01 -8.64
N GLU A 442 30.61 15.41 -9.82
CA GLU A 442 31.84 14.88 -10.40
C GLU A 442 33.07 15.21 -9.58
N ALA A 443 33.21 16.47 -9.13
CA ALA A 443 34.29 16.87 -8.24
C ALA A 443 34.27 16.07 -6.92
N SER A 444 33.09 15.61 -6.53
CA SER A 444 32.84 14.82 -5.34
C SER A 444 32.99 13.31 -5.51
N GLY A 445 33.08 12.81 -6.74
CA GLY A 445 33.03 11.36 -7.02
C GLY A 445 31.66 10.73 -6.74
N VAL A 446 30.59 11.52 -6.69
CA VAL A 446 29.21 11.06 -6.47
C VAL A 446 28.52 10.98 -7.83
N GLU A 447 27.85 9.87 -8.13
CA GLU A 447 27.04 9.74 -9.35
C GLU A 447 25.80 10.63 -9.23
N LEU A 448 25.54 11.47 -10.23
CA LEU A 448 24.31 12.25 -10.34
C LEU A 448 23.45 11.74 -11.49
N ARG A 449 22.24 11.27 -11.19
CA ARG A 449 21.23 10.88 -12.19
C ARG A 449 20.10 11.88 -12.23
N ILE A 450 19.73 12.30 -13.43
CA ILE A 450 18.56 13.15 -13.66
C ILE A 450 17.50 12.28 -14.34
N ILE A 451 16.34 12.15 -13.69
CA ILE A 451 15.20 11.39 -14.16
C ILE A 451 14.12 12.40 -14.55
N GLU A 452 13.97 12.63 -15.85
CA GLU A 452 12.97 13.55 -16.39
C GLU A 452 11.62 12.83 -16.54
N ASN A 453 10.64 13.23 -15.72
CA ASN A 453 9.27 12.71 -15.72
C ASN A 453 8.33 13.57 -16.58
N ALA A 454 8.87 14.48 -17.39
CA ALA A 454 8.04 15.24 -18.33
C ALA A 454 7.56 14.29 -19.44
N ASP A 455 6.26 14.30 -19.72
CA ASP A 455 5.73 13.79 -20.97
C ASP A 455 6.28 14.69 -22.08
N ILE A 456 7.46 14.36 -22.63
CA ILE A 456 7.95 15.02 -23.83
C ILE A 456 7.16 14.42 -25.00
N GLU A 457 5.99 15.00 -25.28
CA GLU A 457 5.27 14.75 -26.52
C GLU A 457 6.15 15.23 -27.68
N LEU A 458 6.82 14.28 -28.35
CA LEU A 458 7.48 14.54 -29.63
C LEU A 458 6.44 14.33 -30.74
N PRO A 459 6.20 15.32 -31.61
CA PRO A 459 5.30 15.15 -32.75
C PRO A 459 5.74 13.97 -33.63
N GLY A 460 4.81 13.09 -33.99
CA GLY A 460 5.04 12.01 -34.95
C GLY A 460 5.63 10.71 -34.40
N THR A 461 5.82 10.58 -33.08
CA THR A 461 6.16 9.30 -32.46
C THR A 461 4.97 8.71 -31.70
N ASP A 462 4.49 7.55 -32.14
CA ASP A 462 3.64 6.66 -31.31
C ASP A 462 4.50 6.13 -30.15
N ILE A 463 4.66 6.96 -29.12
CA ILE A 463 5.34 6.55 -27.90
C ILE A 463 4.37 5.62 -27.17
N ILE A 464 4.69 4.33 -27.16
CA ILE A 464 4.11 3.36 -26.23
C ILE A 464 4.44 3.89 -24.83
N ARG A 465 3.40 4.37 -24.14
CA ARG A 465 3.49 4.99 -22.82
C ARG A 465 4.00 3.96 -21.80
N PRO A 466 5.21 4.09 -21.24
CA PRO A 466 5.46 3.47 -19.95
C PRO A 466 4.54 4.19 -18.95
N GLY A 467 3.80 3.44 -18.13
CA GLY A 467 2.75 3.99 -17.27
C GLY A 467 3.15 5.30 -16.58
N THR A 468 2.29 6.31 -16.69
CA THR A 468 2.36 7.59 -16.00
C THR A 468 2.76 7.41 -14.53
N GLU A 469 3.76 8.16 -14.06
CA GLU A 469 4.15 8.39 -12.65
C GLU A 469 3.62 7.31 -11.67
N GLY A 470 4.38 6.22 -11.45
CA GLY A 470 3.92 5.20 -10.49
C GLY A 470 4.96 4.25 -9.95
N GLY A 471 5.92 3.82 -10.77
CA GLY A 471 6.89 2.82 -10.36
C GLY A 471 8.28 3.40 -10.06
N TRP A 472 8.75 3.19 -8.84
CA TRP A 472 10.13 3.41 -8.37
C TRP A 472 11.24 2.74 -9.20
N GLY A 473 10.90 1.87 -10.15
CA GLY A 473 11.91 1.01 -10.78
C GLY A 473 12.50 -0.01 -9.83
N MET A 474 11.76 -0.32 -8.77
CA MET A 474 11.91 -1.57 -8.03
C MET A 474 11.08 -2.64 -8.76
N GLU A 475 11.49 -3.91 -8.69
CA GLU A 475 10.80 -5.03 -9.34
C GLU A 475 9.33 -5.15 -8.88
N GLU A 476 9.03 -4.66 -7.69
CA GLU A 476 7.70 -4.72 -7.07
C GLU A 476 6.70 -3.68 -7.62
N ASP A 477 7.14 -2.72 -8.42
CA ASP A 477 6.29 -1.70 -9.04
C ASP A 477 5.49 -2.20 -10.25
N ASP A 478 5.88 -3.33 -10.84
CA ASP A 478 5.22 -3.87 -12.04
C ASP A 478 3.76 -4.30 -11.78
N TYR A 479 3.35 -4.34 -10.51
CA TYR A 479 2.00 -4.68 -10.07
C TYR A 479 1.09 -3.45 -9.86
N TRP A 480 1.52 -2.25 -10.27
CA TRP A 480 0.78 -1.01 -10.04
C TRP A 480 -0.45 -0.87 -10.96
N PRO A 481 -1.67 -0.70 -10.43
CA PRO A 481 -2.79 -0.23 -11.24
C PRO A 481 -2.52 1.24 -11.60
N SER A 482 -2.12 1.49 -12.85
CA SER A 482 -2.04 2.84 -13.42
C SER A 482 -3.32 3.63 -13.14
N ARG A 483 -3.25 4.98 -13.11
CA ARG A 483 -4.42 5.86 -12.91
C ARG A 483 -5.48 5.61 -14.00
N CYS A 484 -6.30 4.58 -13.84
CA CYS A 484 -7.42 4.30 -14.73
C CYS A 484 -8.58 5.18 -14.32
N SER A 485 -8.68 6.31 -15.03
CA SER A 485 -9.94 7.01 -15.23
C SER A 485 -11.02 6.00 -15.64
N GLN A 486 -12.22 6.12 -15.08
CA GLN A 486 -13.39 5.27 -15.35
C GLN A 486 -13.96 5.41 -16.77
N THR A 487 -13.13 5.70 -17.78
CA THR A 487 -13.60 5.72 -19.17
C THR A 487 -13.38 4.36 -19.82
N LYS A 488 -14.49 3.75 -20.26
CA LYS A 488 -14.57 2.45 -20.94
C LYS A 488 -13.40 2.25 -21.93
N ARG A 489 -12.48 1.34 -21.65
CA ARG A 489 -11.47 0.89 -22.63
C ARG A 489 -11.26 -0.62 -22.58
N ARG A 490 -10.88 -1.12 -23.77
CA ARG A 490 -10.54 -2.51 -24.13
C ARG A 490 -9.53 -3.15 -23.16
N PRO A 491 -9.50 -4.49 -23.06
CA PRO A 491 -8.56 -5.20 -22.20
C PRO A 491 -7.11 -4.85 -22.56
N PRO A 492 -6.21 -4.77 -21.57
CA PRO A 492 -4.80 -4.48 -21.79
C PRO A 492 -4.16 -5.60 -22.63
N GLN A 493 -3.33 -5.23 -23.61
CA GLN A 493 -2.45 -6.18 -24.29
C GLN A 493 -1.29 -6.59 -23.37
N PRO A 494 -0.70 -7.78 -23.56
CA PRO A 494 0.41 -8.26 -22.73
C PRO A 494 1.60 -7.30 -22.77
N TYR A 495 2.09 -6.98 -21.57
CA TYR A 495 3.18 -6.06 -21.31
C TYR A 495 4.54 -6.75 -21.54
N GLU A 496 5.27 -6.33 -22.57
CA GLU A 496 6.72 -6.57 -22.66
C GLU A 496 7.47 -5.45 -21.89
N PRO A 497 8.38 -5.76 -20.95
CA PRO A 497 9.12 -4.75 -20.21
C PRO A 497 10.23 -4.17 -21.10
N LYS A 498 9.92 -3.15 -21.89
CA LYS A 498 10.92 -2.29 -22.54
C LYS A 498 10.90 -0.90 -21.91
N ARG A 499 11.45 -0.77 -20.70
CA ARG A 499 11.74 0.54 -20.08
C ARG A 499 12.86 1.23 -20.86
N ARG A 500 12.53 2.15 -21.76
CA ARG A 500 13.52 3.16 -22.23
C ARG A 500 13.54 4.32 -21.26
N ARG A 501 14.36 4.21 -20.19
CA ARG A 501 14.79 5.37 -19.42
C ARG A 501 15.60 6.28 -20.35
N ARG A 502 15.16 7.52 -20.59
CA ARG A 502 16.03 8.53 -21.21
C ARG A 502 17.00 9.00 -20.14
N LEU A 503 18.15 8.37 -20.06
CA LEU A 503 19.31 8.98 -19.42
C LEU A 503 19.70 10.18 -20.29
N LEU A 504 19.58 11.39 -19.74
CA LEU A 504 20.11 12.57 -20.40
C LEU A 504 21.62 12.38 -20.56
N ASP A 505 22.12 12.52 -21.78
CA ASP A 505 23.56 12.53 -22.04
C ASP A 505 24.15 13.80 -21.40
N LEU A 506 24.74 13.63 -20.22
CA LEU A 506 25.32 14.71 -19.44
C LEU A 506 26.50 15.37 -20.18
N ASN A 507 27.19 14.64 -21.05
CA ASN A 507 28.26 15.20 -21.88
C ASN A 507 27.70 16.08 -23.00
N ALA A 508 26.52 15.75 -23.52
CA ALA A 508 25.81 16.64 -24.45
C ALA A 508 25.40 17.93 -23.74
N LEU A 509 24.84 17.86 -22.52
CA LEU A 509 24.44 19.05 -21.75
C LEU A 509 25.60 20.01 -21.45
N LYS A 510 26.80 19.48 -21.15
CA LYS A 510 28.00 20.28 -20.86
C LYS A 510 28.58 21.02 -22.07
N ARG A 511 28.40 20.48 -23.28
CA ARG A 511 28.94 21.09 -24.52
C ARG A 511 28.11 22.29 -24.99
N ILE A 512 26.93 22.49 -24.43
CA ILE A 512 26.01 23.53 -24.87
C ILE A 512 26.35 24.83 -24.12
N GLU A 513 27.19 25.67 -24.73
CA GLU A 513 27.44 27.04 -24.26
C GLU A 513 26.24 27.97 -24.52
N GLY A 514 26.14 29.06 -23.76
CA GLY A 514 24.91 29.78 -23.42
C GLY A 514 23.97 30.26 -24.53
N HIS A 515 24.39 30.26 -25.81
CA HIS A 515 23.54 30.59 -26.95
C HIS A 515 22.91 29.36 -27.62
N GLU A 516 23.54 28.19 -27.55
CA GLU A 516 23.01 26.95 -28.16
C GLU A 516 21.94 26.28 -27.29
N LEU A 517 21.96 26.49 -25.97
CA LEU A 517 20.97 25.88 -25.05
C LEU A 517 19.59 26.44 -25.30
N ALA A 518 19.50 27.74 -25.53
CA ALA A 518 18.26 28.39 -25.94
C ALA A 518 17.75 27.82 -27.27
N ALA A 519 18.63 27.48 -28.23
CA ALA A 519 18.25 26.95 -29.53
C ALA A 519 17.90 25.44 -29.53
N VAL A 520 18.52 24.64 -28.64
CA VAL A 520 18.17 23.22 -28.44
C VAL A 520 16.84 23.11 -27.69
N ILE A 521 16.66 23.91 -26.64
CA ILE A 521 15.40 24.00 -25.89
C ILE A 521 14.29 24.57 -26.79
N ALA A 522 14.54 25.65 -27.53
CA ALA A 522 13.55 26.21 -28.47
C ALA A 522 13.20 25.26 -29.62
N ARG A 523 14.09 24.34 -30.02
CA ARG A 523 13.76 23.28 -30.98
C ARG A 523 12.90 22.16 -30.36
N ALA A 524 13.18 21.77 -29.12
CA ALA A 524 12.36 20.83 -28.37
C ALA A 524 10.97 21.41 -28.00
N TRP A 525 10.89 22.72 -27.71
CA TRP A 525 9.66 23.45 -27.38
C TRP A 525 8.87 23.92 -28.60
N GLY A 526 9.54 24.37 -29.66
CA GLY A 526 8.89 24.82 -30.90
C GLY A 526 8.17 23.69 -31.63
N ALA A 527 8.67 22.45 -31.50
CA ALA A 527 8.00 21.27 -32.04
C ALA A 527 6.68 20.93 -31.31
N SER A 528 6.52 21.30 -30.03
CA SER A 528 5.31 20.97 -29.24
C SER A 528 4.17 22.00 -29.35
N HIS A 529 4.38 23.14 -30.00
CA HIS A 529 3.41 24.26 -30.06
C HIS A 529 3.03 24.72 -31.47
N SER A 530 3.50 24.04 -32.53
CA SER A 530 3.19 24.38 -33.93
C SER A 530 2.21 23.41 -34.61
N SER A 531 1.34 22.74 -33.85
CA SER A 531 0.26 21.88 -34.35
C SER A 531 -1.00 22.01 -33.53
#